data_AF-A0A966ITN5-F1
#
_entry.id   AF-A0A966ITN5-F1
#
_cell.length_a   1.000
_cell.length_b   1.000
_cell.length_c   1.000
_cell.angle_alpha   90.00
_cell.angle_beta   90.00
_cell.angle_gamma   90.00
#
_symmetry.space_group_name_H-M   'P 1'
#
loop_
_entity.id
_entity.type
_entity.pdbx_description
1 polymer ?
#
loop_
_entity_poly.entity_id
_entity_poly.type
_entity_poly.pdbx_seq_one_letter_code
_entity_poly.pdbx_strand_id
1 'polypeptide(L)' 'MTDRLFTEDTLVIATHNAGKMHEIKALFAGFGINILSAADLG' A
#
# COMPACT_ATOMS: atom_id res chain seq x y z
N MET A 1 11.10 21.29 5.15
CA MET A 1 10.21 20.52 4.25
C MET A 1 8.82 20.59 4.83
N THR A 2 7.82 20.99 4.06
CA THR A 2 6.41 20.82 4.45
C THR A 2 5.96 19.49 3.88
N ASP A 3 5.79 18.49 4.73
CA ASP A 3 5.31 17.19 4.30
C ASP A 3 3.86 17.32 3.81
N ARG A 4 3.58 16.74 2.63
CA ARG A 4 2.22 16.66 2.12
C ARG A 4 1.54 15.46 2.76
N LEU A 5 0.31 15.65 3.24
CA LEU A 5 -0.52 14.53 3.69
C LEU A 5 -0.91 13.64 2.50
N PHE A 6 -0.89 12.33 2.73
CA PHE A 6 -1.45 11.36 1.78
C PHE A 6 -2.97 11.47 1.79
N THR A 7 -3.56 11.66 0.62
CA THR A 7 -5.00 12.00 0.45
C THR A 7 -5.71 11.07 -0.52
N GLU A 8 -4.98 10.12 -1.10
CA GLU A 8 -5.43 9.19 -2.11
C GLU A 8 -5.99 7.91 -1.49
N ASP A 9 -6.89 7.24 -2.20
CA ASP A 9 -7.54 6.01 -1.69
C ASP A 9 -6.70 4.75 -1.87
N THR A 10 -5.66 4.80 -2.74
CA THR A 10 -4.86 3.62 -3.10
C THR A 10 -3.37 3.88 -2.93
N LEU A 11 -2.69 2.97 -2.24
CA LEU A 11 -1.23 2.95 -2.10
C LEU A 11 -0.67 1.71 -2.83
N VAL A 12 0.15 1.94 -3.84
CA VAL A 12 0.83 0.88 -4.60
C VAL A 12 2.20 0.62 -4.00
N ILE A 13 2.46 -0.64 -3.66
CA ILE A 13 3.73 -1.11 -3.10
C ILE A 13 4.54 -1.79 -4.20
N ALA A 14 5.69 -1.22 -4.52
CA ALA A 14 6.65 -1.78 -5.45
C ALA A 14 7.46 -2.92 -4.80
N THR A 15 6.81 -4.05 -4.55
CA THR A 15 7.42 -5.27 -4.00
C THR A 15 7.00 -6.50 -4.80
N HIS A 16 7.93 -7.42 -5.01
CA HIS A 16 7.65 -8.76 -5.53
C HIS A 16 7.53 -9.81 -4.39
N ASN A 17 7.73 -9.40 -3.14
CA ASN A 17 7.67 -10.30 -1.99
C ASN A 17 6.24 -10.39 -1.46
N ALA A 18 5.58 -11.50 -1.74
CA ALA A 18 4.21 -11.76 -1.32
C ALA A 18 4.04 -11.79 0.22
N GLY A 19 5.02 -12.29 0.97
CA GLY A 19 5.00 -12.31 2.43
C GLY A 19 4.98 -10.89 3.02
N LYS A 20 5.87 -10.02 2.54
CA LYS A 20 5.88 -8.59 2.92
C LYS A 20 4.58 -7.90 2.53
N MET A 21 4.04 -8.22 1.35
CA MET A 21 2.78 -7.65 0.90
C MET A 21 1.63 -8.00 1.85
N HIS A 22 1.59 -9.25 2.33
CA HIS A 22 0.62 -9.69 3.31
C HIS A 22 0.74 -8.92 4.64
N GLU A 23 1.97 -8.77 5.16
CA GLU A 23 2.23 -8.01 6.38
C GLU A 23 1.84 -6.53 6.25
N ILE A 24 2.13 -5.89 5.11
CA ILE A 24 1.75 -4.49 4.85
C ILE A 24 0.22 -4.36 4.81
N LYS A 25 -0.48 -5.25 4.12
CA LYS A 25 -1.95 -5.24 4.10
C LYS A 25 -2.53 -5.36 5.51
N ALA A 26 -1.94 -6.21 6.36
CA ALA A 26 -2.36 -6.36 7.75
C ALA A 26 -2.09 -5.11 8.58
N LEU A 27 -0.93 -4.46 8.41
CA LEU A 27 -0.57 -3.24 9.13
C LEU A 27 -1.52 -2.07 8.82
N PHE A 28 -1.95 -1.95 7.56
CA PHE A 28 -2.88 -0.91 7.11
C PHE A 28 -4.36 -1.32 7.19
N ALA A 29 -4.67 -2.49 7.78
CA ALA A 29 -6.04 -2.90 7.99
C ALA A 29 -6.77 -1.89 8.89
N GLY A 30 -7.93 -1.40 8.43
CA GLY A 30 -8.75 -0.43 9.17
C GLY A 30 -8.53 1.04 8.81
N PHE A 31 -7.52 1.37 7.99
CA PHE A 31 -7.32 2.74 7.51
C PHE A 31 -8.18 3.12 6.30
N GLY A 32 -8.95 2.18 5.73
CA GLY A 32 -9.78 2.41 4.54
C GLY A 32 -8.99 2.63 3.25
N ILE A 33 -7.67 2.42 3.27
CA ILE A 33 -6.80 2.58 2.11
C ILE A 33 -6.68 1.23 1.37
N ASN A 34 -6.81 1.26 0.06
CA ASN A 34 -6.58 0.12 -0.80
C ASN A 34 -5.07 -0.09 -1.03
N ILE A 35 -4.53 -1.22 -0.57
CA ILE A 35 -3.10 -1.56 -0.73
C ILE A 35 -2.94 -2.57 -1.87
N LEU A 36 -2.27 -2.16 -2.95
CA LEU A 36 -1.98 -2.99 -4.12
C LEU A 36 -0.48 -3.24 -4.26
N SER A 37 -0.10 -4.40 -4.79
CA SER A 37 1.28 -4.59 -5.28
C SER A 37 1.39 -4.04 -6.70
N ALA A 38 2.59 -3.61 -7.11
CA ALA A 38 2.82 -3.22 -8.49
C ALA A 38 2.49 -4.34 -9.49
N ALA A 39 2.67 -5.61 -9.10
CA ALA A 39 2.35 -6.76 -9.93
C ALA A 39 0.84 -6.95 -10.18
N ASP A 40 -0.02 -6.36 -9.34
CA ASP A 40 -1.49 -6.43 -9.53
C ASP A 40 -1.96 -5.52 -10.69
N LEU A 41 -1.10 -4.63 -11.20
CA LEU A 41 -1.45 -3.62 -12.21
C LEU A 41 -1.02 -3.98 -13.65
N GLY A 42 -0.40 -5.14 -13.86
CA GLY A 42 0.06 -5.61 -15.17
C GLY A 42 1.58 -5.59 -15.32
#